data_AF-A0A372LYX3-F1
#
_entry.id   AF-A0A372LYX3-F1
#
_cell.length_a   1.000
_cell.length_b   1.000
_cell.length_c   1.000
_cell.angle_alpha   90.00
_cell.angle_beta   90.00
_cell.angle_gamma   90.00
#
_symmetry.space_group_name_H-M   'P 1'
#
loop_
_entity.id
_entity.type
_entity.pdbx_description
1 polymer ?
#
loop_
_entity_poly.entity_id
_entity_poly.type
_entity_poly.pdbx_seq_one_letter_code
_entity_poly.pdbx_strand_id
1 'polypeptide(L)'
;LALRGGGRFGDRALWAGVSGDRATLRRLAERARAAGRKAGIDREDPHGFTPHLTLARAGRRPGGEPAAGPAPALAPFVEALRAFEGSEWTVSQLSLVLSRLPRSGVPGERPRYEEVGRWALGADG
;
A
#
# COMPACT_ATOMS: atom_id res chain seq x y z
N LEU A 1 -7.36 14.34 -2.69
CA LEU A 1 -7.01 13.04 -3.30
C LEU A 1 -8.30 12.25 -3.48
N ALA A 2 -8.38 11.37 -4.47
CA ALA A 2 -9.49 10.42 -4.63
C ALA A 2 -8.96 9.03 -5.01
N LEU A 3 -9.73 7.97 -4.77
CA LEU A 3 -9.43 6.63 -5.28
C LEU A 3 -10.03 6.54 -6.67
N ARG A 4 -9.29 6.03 -7.64
CA ARG A 4 -9.76 5.95 -9.02
C ARG A 4 -9.16 4.79 -9.76
N GLY A 5 -10.00 4.10 -10.54
CA GLY A 5 -9.58 3.00 -11.38
C GLY A 5 -9.12 1.78 -10.56
N GLY A 6 -8.78 0.71 -11.29
CA GLY A 6 -8.11 -0.46 -10.76
C GLY A 6 -6.83 -0.75 -11.52
N GLY A 7 -5.93 -1.47 -10.86
CA GLY A 7 -4.74 -2.02 -11.49
C GLY A 7 -4.20 -3.20 -10.70
N ARG A 8 -3.09 -3.76 -11.18
CA ARG A 8 -2.46 -4.93 -10.57
C ARG A 8 -0.95 -4.86 -10.63
N PHE A 9 -0.30 -5.50 -9.66
CA PHE A 9 1.14 -5.81 -9.74
C PHE A 9 1.29 -7.29 -10.08
N GLY A 10 1.62 -7.56 -11.34
CA GLY A 10 1.61 -8.91 -11.90
C GLY A 10 0.30 -9.63 -11.58
N ASP A 11 0.42 -10.91 -11.19
CA ASP A 11 -0.70 -11.74 -10.75
C ASP A 11 -0.81 -11.83 -9.22
N ARG A 12 -0.20 -10.88 -8.49
CA ARG A 12 0.00 -11.01 -7.02
C ARG A 12 -0.78 -10.00 -6.18
N ALA A 13 -1.12 -8.84 -6.72
CA ALA A 13 -1.85 -7.83 -5.98
C ALA A 13 -2.82 -7.05 -6.88
N LEU A 14 -4.04 -6.86 -6.40
CA LEU A 14 -5.06 -5.97 -6.95
C LEU A 14 -5.07 -4.67 -6.13
N TRP A 15 -5.17 -3.53 -6.81
CA TRP A 15 -5.19 -2.24 -6.16
C TRP A 15 -6.13 -1.24 -6.83
N ALA A 16 -6.58 -0.23 -6.07
CA ALA A 16 -7.20 0.99 -6.59
C ALA A 16 -6.15 2.10 -6.70
N GLY A 17 -6.19 2.88 -7.79
CA GLY A 17 -5.27 3.98 -8.01
C GLY A 17 -5.63 5.20 -7.16
N VAL A 18 -4.71 6.16 -7.06
CA VAL A 18 -4.97 7.46 -6.43
C VAL A 18 -4.93 8.57 -7.48
N SER A 19 -5.90 9.48 -7.47
CA SER A 19 -5.98 10.70 -8.28
C SER A 19 -5.92 11.98 -7.41
N GLY A 20 -5.91 13.15 -8.05
CA GLY A 20 -5.68 14.45 -7.41
C GLY A 20 -4.20 14.83 -7.42
N ASP A 21 -3.70 15.44 -6.35
CA ASP A 21 -2.31 15.92 -6.24
C ASP A 21 -1.28 14.81 -6.01
N ARG A 22 -1.09 13.98 -7.04
CA ARG A 22 -0.11 12.88 -7.05
C ARG A 22 1.33 13.38 -7.02
N ALA A 23 1.59 14.61 -7.46
CA ALA A 23 2.93 15.19 -7.44
C ALA A 23 3.37 15.48 -6.01
N THR A 24 2.50 16.08 -5.19
CA THR A 24 2.76 16.27 -3.76
C THR A 24 2.89 14.95 -3.03
N LEU A 25 2.04 13.97 -3.33
CA LEU A 25 2.12 12.64 -2.71
C LEU A 25 3.45 11.93 -3.05
N ARG A 26 3.94 12.05 -4.28
CA ARG A 26 5.28 11.55 -4.68
C ARG A 26 6.39 12.26 -3.91
N ARG A 27 6.34 13.59 -3.78
CA ARG A 27 7.31 14.35 -2.99
C ARG A 27 7.33 13.91 -1.52
N LEU A 28 6.16 13.66 -0.92
CA LEU A 28 6.05 13.14 0.44
C LEU A 28 6.72 11.75 0.57
N ALA A 29 6.45 10.84 -0.39
CA ALA A 29 7.07 9.52 -0.41
C ALA A 29 8.60 9.58 -0.53
N GLU A 30 9.13 10.46 -1.39
CA GLU A 30 10.58 10.65 -1.53
C GLU A 30 11.23 11.21 -0.26
N ARG A 31 10.58 12.17 0.40
CA ARG A 31 11.06 12.70 1.69
C ARG A 31 11.05 11.64 2.79
N ALA A 32 10.01 10.81 2.85
CA ALA A 32 9.95 9.69 3.79
C ALA A 32 11.07 8.67 3.54
N ARG A 33 11.35 8.33 2.27
CA ARG A 33 12.48 7.46 1.90
C ARG A 33 13.83 8.07 2.30
N ALA A 34 14.02 9.36 2.06
CA ALA A 34 15.24 10.07 2.46
C ALA A 34 15.43 10.07 3.99
N ALA A 35 14.35 10.23 4.76
CA ALA A 35 14.39 10.12 6.22
C ALA A 35 14.78 8.69 6.66
N GLY A 36 14.23 7.65 6.03
CA GLY A 36 14.62 6.26 6.27
C GLY A 36 16.11 6.01 6.02
N ARG A 37 16.64 6.48 4.88
CA ARG A 37 18.08 6.36 4.58
C ARG A 37 18.96 7.07 5.61
N LYS A 38 18.58 8.27 6.05
CA LYS A 38 19.28 8.99 7.12
C LYS A 38 19.27 8.25 8.45
N ALA A 39 18.24 7.44 8.69
CA ALA A 39 18.13 6.56 9.85
C ALA A 39 18.81 5.19 9.65
N GLY A 40 19.56 4.98 8.57
CA GLY A 40 20.27 3.72 8.28
C GLY A 40 19.39 2.62 7.65
N ILE A 41 18.17 2.95 7.23
CA ILE A 41 17.27 2.02 6.53
C ILE A 41 17.43 2.25 5.03
N ASP A 42 18.27 1.44 4.39
CA ASP A 42 18.36 1.44 2.94
C ASP A 42 17.37 0.43 2.35
N ARG A 43 16.51 0.92 1.46
CA ARG A 43 15.49 0.09 0.82
C ARG A 43 15.37 0.52 -0.63
N GLU A 44 15.91 -0.30 -1.51
CA GLU A 44 15.75 -0.11 -2.94
C GLU A 44 14.29 -0.36 -3.33
N ASP A 45 13.78 0.48 -4.22
CA ASP A 45 12.52 0.28 -4.91
C ASP A 45 12.77 0.40 -6.41
N PRO A 46 13.09 -0.71 -7.09
CA PRO A 46 13.43 -0.70 -8.51
C PRO A 46 12.25 -0.29 -9.41
N HIS A 47 11.03 -0.23 -8.86
CA HIS A 47 9.82 0.08 -9.61
C HIS A 47 9.27 1.48 -9.32
N GLY A 48 9.86 2.19 -8.35
CA GLY A 48 9.45 3.53 -7.96
C GLY A 48 8.10 3.61 -7.25
N PHE A 49 7.77 4.80 -6.74
CA PHE A 49 6.54 5.00 -5.98
C PHE A 49 5.30 5.09 -6.89
N THR A 50 4.45 4.07 -6.82
CA THR A 50 3.10 4.07 -7.41
C THR A 50 2.08 4.27 -6.29
N PRO A 51 1.38 5.42 -6.20
CA PRO A 51 0.38 5.63 -5.16
C PRO A 51 -0.87 4.79 -5.43
N HIS A 52 -1.18 3.88 -4.52
CA HIS A 52 -2.27 2.92 -4.66
C HIS A 52 -2.80 2.47 -3.30
N LEU A 53 -4.03 1.97 -3.28
CA LEU A 53 -4.59 1.21 -2.17
C LEU A 53 -4.65 -0.26 -2.56
N THR A 54 -3.88 -1.12 -1.89
CA THR A 54 -3.99 -2.57 -2.09
C THR A 54 -5.35 -3.05 -1.61
N LEU A 55 -6.13 -3.68 -2.48
CA LEU A 55 -7.46 -4.23 -2.18
C LEU A 55 -7.39 -5.73 -1.86
N ALA A 56 -6.55 -6.46 -2.59
CA ALA A 56 -6.38 -7.90 -2.40
C ALA A 56 -4.96 -8.34 -2.77
N ARG A 57 -4.53 -9.46 -2.18
CA ARG A 57 -3.30 -10.16 -2.56
C ARG A 57 -3.64 -11.58 -2.96
N ALA A 58 -3.16 -12.01 -4.11
CA ALA A 58 -3.41 -13.32 -4.67
C ALA A 58 -2.24 -14.28 -4.40
N GLY A 59 -2.56 -15.58 -4.33
CA GLY A 59 -1.56 -16.64 -4.17
C GLY A 59 -0.83 -16.65 -2.83
N ARG A 60 -1.39 -16.01 -1.79
CA ARG A 60 -0.96 -16.16 -0.39
C ARG A 60 -2.15 -16.26 0.55
N ARG A 61 -2.03 -17.12 1.56
CA ARG A 61 -2.92 -17.18 2.71
C ARG A 61 -2.62 -16.03 3.69
N PRO A 62 -3.56 -15.71 4.59
CA PRO A 62 -3.24 -14.99 5.82
C PRO A 62 -2.00 -15.62 6.48
N GLY A 63 -0.98 -14.81 6.77
CA GLY A 63 0.31 -15.30 7.30
C GLY A 63 1.43 -15.47 6.28
N GLY A 64 1.12 -15.33 4.99
CA GLY A 64 2.12 -15.23 3.93
C GLY A 64 2.50 -16.56 3.28
N GLU A 65 1.95 -17.68 3.75
CA GLU A 65 2.08 -18.99 3.12
C GLU A 65 1.45 -19.01 1.72
N PRO A 66 1.94 -19.84 0.77
CA PRO A 66 1.26 -20.06 -0.50
C PRO A 66 -0.17 -20.56 -0.30
N ALA A 67 -1.10 -20.05 -1.10
CA ALA A 67 -2.44 -20.63 -1.16
C ALA A 67 -2.39 -22.05 -1.77
N ALA A 68 -3.29 -22.92 -1.33
CA ALA A 68 -3.50 -24.19 -2.02
C ALA A 68 -4.21 -23.91 -3.35
N GLY A 69 -3.60 -24.35 -4.46
CA GLY A 69 -4.12 -24.15 -5.81
C GLY A 69 -3.64 -22.86 -6.49
N PRO A 70 -4.01 -22.68 -7.77
CA PRO A 70 -3.60 -21.53 -8.57
C PRO A 70 -4.21 -20.23 -8.02
N ALA A 71 -3.47 -19.13 -8.17
CA ALA A 71 -3.97 -17.81 -7.84
C ALA A 71 -5.14 -17.42 -8.78
N PRO A 72 -6.19 -16.73 -8.28
CA PRO A 72 -7.26 -16.25 -9.13
C PRO A 72 -6.75 -15.22 -10.15
N ALA A 73 -7.33 -15.22 -11.35
CA ALA A 73 -7.05 -14.21 -12.36
C ALA A 73 -7.56 -12.84 -11.89
N LEU A 74 -6.67 -11.84 -11.84
CA LEU A 74 -7.01 -10.49 -11.35
C LEU A 74 -7.60 -9.57 -12.42
N ALA A 75 -7.47 -9.92 -13.71
CA ALA A 75 -7.90 -9.08 -14.82
C ALA A 75 -9.38 -8.68 -14.79
N PRO A 76 -10.34 -9.57 -14.46
CA PRO A 76 -11.76 -9.19 -14.38
C PRO A 76 -12.04 -8.10 -13.33
N PHE A 77 -11.33 -8.14 -12.20
CA PHE A 77 -11.49 -7.14 -11.14
C PHE A 77 -10.88 -5.79 -11.51
N VAL A 78 -9.77 -5.79 -12.27
CA VAL A 78 -9.21 -4.56 -12.83
C VAL A 78 -10.20 -3.89 -13.78
N GLU A 79 -10.84 -4.67 -14.64
CA GLU A 79 -11.83 -4.12 -15.58
C GLU A 79 -13.08 -3.60 -14.86
N ALA A 80 -13.59 -4.32 -13.85
CA ALA A 80 -14.70 -3.86 -13.03
C ALA A 80 -14.41 -2.53 -12.31
N LEU A 81 -13.15 -2.29 -11.92
CA LEU A 81 -12.73 -1.06 -11.26
C LEU A 81 -12.37 0.06 -12.25
N ARG A 82 -12.37 -0.17 -13.57
CA ARG A 82 -11.92 0.83 -14.57
C ARG A 82 -12.63 2.17 -14.43
N ALA A 83 -13.95 2.14 -14.25
CA ALA A 83 -14.79 3.33 -14.12
C ALA A 83 -14.97 3.80 -12.67
N PHE A 84 -14.35 3.13 -11.69
CA PHE A 84 -14.50 3.48 -10.29
C PHE A 84 -13.88 4.84 -9.99
N GLU A 85 -14.65 5.67 -9.30
CA GLU A 85 -14.24 6.97 -8.76
C GLU A 85 -14.81 7.11 -7.35
N GLY A 86 -13.92 7.28 -6.37
CA GLY A 86 -14.28 7.46 -4.97
C GLY A 86 -14.37 8.94 -4.60
N SER A 87 -14.97 9.21 -3.44
CA SER A 87 -15.06 10.56 -2.87
C SER A 87 -13.67 11.17 -2.64
N GLU A 88 -13.58 12.49 -2.82
CA GLU A 88 -12.37 13.23 -2.51
C GLU A 88 -12.12 13.30 -0.99
N TRP A 89 -10.85 13.26 -0.59
CA TRP A 89 -10.41 13.50 0.77
C TRP A 89 -9.09 14.28 0.81
N THR A 90 -8.88 14.97 1.93
CA THR A 90 -7.60 15.59 2.28
C THR A 90 -6.81 14.66 3.19
N VAL A 91 -5.53 14.45 2.88
CA VAL A 91 -4.64 13.67 3.75
C VAL A 91 -4.22 14.55 4.92
N SER A 92 -4.59 14.15 6.13
CA SER A 92 -4.33 14.91 7.35
C SER A 92 -3.10 14.46 8.14
N GLN A 93 -2.47 13.35 7.75
CA GLN A 93 -1.40 12.73 8.55
C GLN A 93 -0.50 11.79 7.74
N LEU A 94 0.73 11.64 8.21
CA LEU A 94 1.66 10.57 7.88
C LEU A 94 1.90 9.72 9.13
N SER A 95 1.88 8.39 8.99
CA SER A 95 2.13 7.46 10.08
C SER A 95 3.32 6.55 9.77
N LEU A 96 4.17 6.32 10.78
CA LEU A 96 5.19 5.28 10.77
C LEU A 96 4.58 4.03 11.43
N VAL A 97 4.52 2.93 10.67
CA VAL A 97 3.86 1.70 11.09
C VAL A 97 4.88 0.56 11.21
N LEU A 98 4.95 -0.06 12.37
CA LEU A 98 5.68 -1.29 12.61
C LEU A 98 4.80 -2.49 12.28
N SER A 99 5.27 -3.34 11.36
CA SER A 99 4.64 -4.63 11.06
C SER A 99 5.27 -5.74 11.89
N ARG A 100 4.54 -6.30 12.85
CA ARG A 100 4.93 -7.49 13.60
C ARG A 100 4.44 -8.73 12.86
N LEU A 101 5.35 -9.41 12.18
CA LEU A 101 5.05 -10.63 11.43
C LEU A 101 4.72 -11.79 12.38
N PRO A 102 3.85 -12.73 11.96
CA PRO A 102 3.64 -13.99 12.67
C PRO A 102 4.96 -14.70 12.96
N ARG A 103 5.10 -15.27 14.17
CA ARG A 103 6.30 -16.02 14.59
C ARG A 103 6.00 -17.39 15.16
N SER A 104 4.74 -17.66 15.53
CA SER A 104 4.33 -18.89 16.23
C SER A 104 4.20 -20.10 15.29
N GLY A 105 4.16 -19.88 13.97
CA GLY A 105 3.90 -20.93 12.98
C GLY A 105 2.45 -21.38 12.92
N VAL A 106 1.52 -20.73 13.64
CA VAL A 106 0.10 -21.04 13.57
C VAL A 106 -0.45 -20.68 12.18
N PRO A 107 -1.04 -21.65 11.45
CA PRO A 107 -1.59 -21.40 10.14
C PRO A 107 -2.66 -20.29 10.18
N GLY A 108 -2.53 -19.29 9.31
CA GLY A 108 -3.51 -18.21 9.20
C GLY A 108 -3.25 -17.00 10.10
N GLU A 109 -2.24 -17.01 10.97
CA GLU A 109 -1.86 -15.82 11.73
C GLU A 109 -1.56 -14.63 10.82
N ARG A 110 -1.99 -13.43 11.20
CA ARG A 110 -1.82 -12.22 10.38
C ARG A 110 -0.78 -11.29 11.00
N PRO A 111 -0.02 -10.53 10.18
CA PRO A 111 0.78 -9.44 10.68
C PRO A 111 -0.07 -8.48 11.53
N ARG A 112 0.47 -8.08 12.68
CA ARG A 112 -0.10 -7.00 13.49
C ARG A 112 0.61 -5.70 13.12
N TYR A 113 -0.17 -4.64 12.93
CA TYR A 113 0.34 -3.32 12.59
C TYR A 113 0.19 -2.41 13.80
N GLU A 114 1.27 -1.74 14.15
CA GLU A 114 1.32 -0.80 15.28
C GLU A 114 1.82 0.54 14.76
N GLU A 115 1.06 1.61 15.00
CA GLU A 115 1.54 2.97 14.73
C GLU A 115 2.56 3.34 15.81
N VAL A 116 3.79 3.62 15.38
CA VAL A 116 4.92 3.96 16.27
C VAL A 116 5.38 5.42 16.09
N GLY A 117 4.73 6.17 15.22
CA GLY A 117 4.97 7.59 15.00
C GLY A 117 3.91 8.19 14.09
N ARG A 118 3.58 9.46 14.32
CA ARG A 118 2.51 10.18 13.63
C ARG A 118 2.86 11.65 13.47
N TRP A 119 2.66 12.18 12.28
CA TRP A 119 2.88 13.60 11.96
C TRP A 119 1.66 14.15 11.25
N ALA A 120 1.09 15.23 11.79
CA ALA A 120 -0.01 15.94 11.12
C ALA A 120 0.48 16.55 9.80
N LEU A 121 -0.39 16.53 8.80
CA LEU A 121 -0.21 17.19 7.51
C LEU A 121 -1.32 18.22 7.36
N GLY A 122 -0.95 19.44 6.98
CA GLY A 122 -1.92 20.52 6.80
C GLY A 122 -2.30 21.28 8.08
N ALA A 123 -1.36 21.41 9.03
CA ALA A 123 -1.42 22.52 9.97
C ALA A 123 -0.66 23.70 9.35
N ASP A 124 -1.23 24.90 9.45
CA ASP A 124 -0.57 26.16 9.12
C ASP A 124 0.81 26.24 9.79
N GLY A 125 1.73 26.94 9.12
CA GLY A 125 3.15 27.01 9.48
C GLY A 125 3.47 27.62 10.84
#